data_AF-A0A231VMT8-F1
#
_entry.id   AF-A0A231VMT8-F1
#
_cell.length_a   1.000
_cell.length_b   1.000
_cell.length_c   1.000
_cell.angle_alpha   90.00
_cell.angle_beta   90.00
_cell.angle_gamma   90.00
#
_symmetry.space_group_name_H-M   'P 1'
#
loop_
_entity.id
_entity.type
_entity.pdbx_description
1 polymer ?
#
loop_
_entity_poly.entity_id
_entity_poly.type
_entity_poly.pdbx_seq_one_letter_code
_entity_poly.pdbx_strand_id
1 'polypeptide(L)' 'MKYGIRKPSLKKSIAARTSVKRFIRHNLGIKAPRGYGWLTNPKKAAYNRIYNRTSISLFKLLKSIFK' A
#
# COMPACT_ATOMS: atom_id res chain seq x y z
N MET A 1 -11.73 -9.25 -4.51
CA MET A 1 -11.45 -7.89 -3.97
C MET A 1 -12.53 -7.55 -2.96
N LYS A 2 -12.23 -6.81 -1.91
CA LYS A 2 -13.25 -6.29 -0.99
C LYS A 2 -13.56 -4.84 -1.33
N TYR A 3 -14.83 -4.51 -1.46
CA TYR A 3 -15.31 -3.15 -1.68
C TYR A 3 -15.61 -2.49 -0.33
N GLY A 4 -15.38 -1.18 -0.21
CA GLY A 4 -15.67 -0.43 1.02
C GLY A 4 -14.48 -0.29 1.99
N ILE A 5 -14.74 -0.37 3.31
CA ILE A 5 -13.76 0.00 4.33
C ILE A 5 -12.64 -1.03 4.44
N ARG A 6 -11.39 -0.57 4.33
CA ARG A 6 -10.20 -1.38 4.57
C ARG A 6 -10.11 -1.74 6.05
N LYS A 7 -10.04 -3.05 6.36
CA LYS A 7 -9.76 -3.53 7.73
C LYS A 7 -8.36 -3.09 8.17
N PRO A 8 -8.22 -2.22 9.19
CA PRO A 8 -6.91 -1.90 9.73
C PRO A 8 -6.35 -3.12 10.47
N SER A 9 -5.02 -3.28 10.45
CA SER A 9 -4.34 -4.30 11.25
C SER A 9 -2.97 -3.80 11.71
N LEU A 10 -2.82 -3.65 13.03
CA LEU A 10 -1.60 -3.12 13.64
C LEU A 10 -0.40 -4.04 13.39
N LYS A 11 -0.58 -5.35 13.59
CA LYS A 11 0.45 -6.37 13.33
C LYS A 11 1.01 -6.29 11.91
N LYS A 12 0.16 -6.19 10.88
CA LYS A 12 0.61 -6.09 9.49
C LYS A 12 1.27 -4.75 9.19
N SER A 13 0.80 -3.67 9.80
CA SER A 13 1.40 -2.33 9.66
C SER A 13 2.83 -2.31 10.20
N ILE A 14 3.05 -2.85 11.41
CA ILE A 14 4.39 -2.94 12.03
C ILE A 14 5.29 -3.86 11.21
N ALA A 15 4.82 -5.07 10.87
CA ALA A 15 5.59 -6.02 10.07
C ALA A 15 6.01 -5.47 8.70
N ALA A 16 5.14 -4.69 8.04
CA ALA A 16 5.48 -4.04 6.78
C ALA A 16 6.62 -3.02 6.95
N ARG A 17 6.65 -2.28 8.08
CA ARG A 17 7.67 -1.26 8.38
C ARG A 17 9.01 -1.87 8.75
N THR A 18 9.02 -2.95 9.54
CA THR A 18 10.23 -3.59 10.06
C THR A 18 10.79 -4.70 9.16
N SER A 19 10.13 -5.00 8.04
CA SER A 19 10.61 -6.06 7.14
C SER A 19 11.99 -5.77 6.53
N VAL A 20 12.88 -6.78 6.56
CA VAL A 20 14.22 -6.73 5.95
C VAL A 20 14.14 -6.38 4.45
N LYS A 21 13.14 -6.92 3.74
CA LYS A 21 12.89 -6.62 2.33
C LYS A 21 12.58 -5.13 2.08
N ARG A 22 11.94 -4.45 3.03
CA ARG A 22 11.71 -3.00 2.96
C ARG A 22 13.02 -2.26 3.17
N PHE A 23 13.80 -2.64 4.18
CA PHE A 23 15.12 -2.04 4.45
C PHE A 23 16.01 -2.09 3.22
N ILE A 24 16.21 -3.28 2.64
CA ILE A 24 17.02 -3.49 1.43
C ILE A 24 16.54 -2.58 0.29
N ARG A 25 15.23 -2.59 -0.02
CA ARG A 25 14.70 -1.80 -1.14
C ARG A 25 14.81 -0.30 -0.94
N HIS A 26 14.56 0.19 0.28
CA HIS A 26 14.46 1.63 0.54
C HIS A 26 15.80 2.25 0.94
N ASN A 27 16.70 1.51 1.58
CA ASN A 27 17.97 2.03 2.08
C ASN A 27 19.17 1.67 1.19
N LEU A 28 19.14 0.54 0.48
CA LEU A 28 20.23 0.13 -0.43
C LEU A 28 20.00 0.61 -1.88
N GLY A 29 19.00 1.45 -2.13
CA GLY A 29 18.78 2.06 -3.45
C GLY A 29 18.20 1.14 -4.53
N ILE A 30 17.86 -0.12 -4.24
CA ILE A 30 17.35 -1.11 -5.21
C ILE A 30 15.86 -0.87 -5.57
N LYS A 31 15.37 0.35 -5.36
CA LYS A 31 13.96 0.68 -5.59
C LYS A 31 13.74 1.08 -7.05
N ALA A 32 12.82 0.40 -7.73
CA ALA A 32 12.38 0.83 -9.05
C ALA A 32 11.79 2.27 -9.00
N PRO A 33 12.02 3.09 -10.05
CA PRO A 33 11.45 4.42 -10.16
C PRO A 33 9.91 4.41 -10.10
N ARG A 34 9.31 5.57 -9.79
CA ARG A 34 7.84 5.70 -9.82
C ARG A 34 7.33 5.36 -11.23
N GLY A 35 6.24 4.59 -11.31
CA GLY A 35 5.63 4.18 -12.59
C GLY A 35 6.07 2.81 -13.12
N TYR A 36 7.25 2.31 -12.75
CA TYR A 36 7.80 1.02 -13.20
C TYR A 36 7.04 -0.22 -12.68
N GLY A 37 6.00 -0.03 -11.87
CA GLY A 37 5.11 -1.11 -11.44
C GLY A 37 4.46 -1.84 -12.61
N TRP A 38 4.18 -1.15 -13.73
CA TRP A 38 3.62 -1.76 -14.93
C TRP A 38 4.61 -2.68 -15.66
N LEU A 39 5.90 -2.34 -15.63
CA LEU A 39 6.96 -3.15 -16.24
C LEU A 39 7.37 -4.33 -15.33
N THR A 40 7.50 -4.07 -14.03
CA THR A 40 7.98 -5.08 -13.07
C THR A 40 6.90 -6.07 -12.65
N ASN A 41 5.64 -5.65 -12.54
CA ASN A 41 4.52 -6.54 -12.22
C ASN A 41 3.16 -5.94 -12.66
N PRO A 42 2.78 -6.09 -13.94
CA PRO A 42 1.58 -5.45 -14.49
C PRO A 42 0.29 -5.92 -13.81
N LYS A 43 0.16 -7.22 -13.52
CA LYS A 43 -1.02 -7.80 -12.83
C LYS A 43 -1.26 -7.15 -11.48
N LYS A 44 -0.19 -6.99 -10.68
CA LYS A 44 -0.27 -6.35 -9.36
C LYS A 44 -0.53 -4.85 -9.47
N ALA A 45 0.05 -4.18 -10.48
CA ALA A 45 -0.20 -2.77 -10.74
C ALA A 45 -1.68 -2.51 -11.05
N ALA A 46 -2.28 -3.32 -11.94
CA ALA A 46 -3.70 -3.26 -12.28
C ALA A 46 -4.59 -3.52 -11.05
N TYR A 47 -4.30 -4.59 -10.29
CA TYR A 47 -5.05 -4.94 -9.08
C TYR A 47 -5.03 -3.80 -8.05
N ASN A 48 -3.85 -3.26 -7.75
CA ASN A 48 -3.70 -2.18 -6.79
C ASN A 48 -4.40 -0.89 -7.24
N ARG A 49 -4.43 -0.59 -8.54
CA ARG A 49 -5.13 0.57 -9.08
C ARG A 49 -6.63 0.47 -8.82
N ILE A 50 -7.23 -0.68 -9.12
CA ILE A 50 -8.67 -0.88 -8.88
C ILE A 50 -8.95 -0.93 -7.38
N TYR A 51 -8.16 -1.69 -6.60
CA TYR A 51 -8.30 -1.77 -5.14
C TYR A 51 -8.23 -0.39 -4.47
N ASN A 52 -7.32 0.49 -4.90
CA ASN A 52 -7.19 1.82 -4.34
C ASN A 52 -8.37 2.74 -4.66
N ARG A 53 -9.05 2.52 -5.79
CA ARG A 53 -10.26 3.27 -6.20
C ARG A 53 -11.51 2.77 -5.47
N THR A 54 -11.62 1.46 -5.25
CA THR A 54 -12.84 0.83 -4.74
C THR A 54 -12.87 0.63 -3.22
N SER A 55 -11.79 0.98 -2.51
CA SER A 55 -11.70 0.84 -1.06
C SER A 55 -11.32 2.13 -0.35
N ILE A 56 -11.97 2.39 0.78
CA ILE A 56 -11.78 3.59 1.60
C ILE A 56 -11.04 3.18 2.88
N SER A 57 -10.03 3.95 3.30
CA SER A 57 -9.33 3.69 4.56
C SER A 57 -10.08 4.32 5.74
N LEU A 58 -10.32 3.55 6.80
CA LEU A 58 -10.95 4.03 8.04
C LEU A 58 -10.24 5.26 8.64
N PHE A 59 -8.90 5.27 8.63
CA PHE A 59 -8.12 6.41 9.12
C PHE A 59 -8.31 7.70 8.30
N LYS A 60 -8.65 7.59 7.00
CA LYS A 60 -8.96 8.76 6.18
C LYS A 60 -10.31 9.36 6.56
N LEU A 61 -11.29 8.51 6.92
CA LEU A 61 -12.59 8.95 7.43
C LEU A 61 -12.44 9.61 8.80
N LEU A 62 -11.72 8.97 9.73
CA LEU A 62 -11.40 9.56 11.04
C LEU A 62 -10.69 10.92 10.89
N LYS A 63 -9.66 11.01 10.04
CA LYS A 63 -8.97 12.29 9.79
C LYS A 63 -9.88 13.37 9.20
N SER A 64 -10.91 12.98 8.45
CA SER A 64 -11.88 13.93 7.89
C SER A 64 -12.88 14.43 8.94
N ILE A 65 -13.16 13.64 9.98
CA ILE A 65 -14.08 13.99 11.07
C ILE A 65 -13.38 14.85 12.12
N PHE A 66 -12.11 14.56 12.43
CA PHE A 66 -11.30 15.27 13.43
C PHE A 66 -10.40 16.35 12.82
N LYS A 67 -10.80 16.95 11.69
CA LYS A 67 -10.07 18.06 11.07
C LYS A 67 -10.46 19.38 11.72
#